data_AF-A0A257MQ65-F1
#
_entry.id   AF-A0A257MQ65-F1
#
_cell.length_a   1.000
_cell.length_b   1.000
_cell.length_c   1.000
_cell.angle_alpha   90.00
_cell.angle_beta   90.00
_cell.angle_gamma   90.00
#
_symmetry.space_group_name_H-M   'P 1'
#
loop_
_entity.id
_entity.type
_entity.pdbx_description
1 polymer ?
#
loop_
_entity_poly.entity_id
_entity_poly.type
_entity_poly.pdbx_seq_one_letter_code
_entity_poly.pdbx_strand_id
1 'polypeptide(L)'
;MLFFVLSSLFSMAEAQGNPHYMTTDPAISEMLTSISMPRHMGNVSFTGASSDPAIREMLISMDMPRYAGNVPAETISGSWQLDLSEGSYIELALLQSGSAIFGKGTITNQTLSQEAFASGSVSGSSLNLEVVPESATELYAISVDISSLPYEGTYVVFQADSGLQSGTITASKNASI
;
A
#
# COMPACT_ATOMS: atom_id res chain seq x y z
N MET A 1 -44.37 -74.92 35.57
CA MET A 1 -45.30 -74.08 36.36
C MET A 1 -44.52 -72.84 36.72
N LEU A 2 -44.84 -71.64 36.24
CA LEU A 2 -46.10 -70.93 36.49
C LEU A 2 -46.36 -69.95 35.33
N PHE A 3 -47.55 -70.04 34.73
CA PHE A 3 -48.15 -69.07 33.81
C PHE A 3 -48.91 -68.01 34.61
N PHE A 4 -48.94 -66.75 34.14
CA PHE A 4 -50.00 -65.73 34.27
C PHE A 4 -49.44 -64.44 33.61
N VAL A 5 -49.70 -64.12 32.33
CA VAL A 5 -50.91 -63.56 31.67
C VAL A 5 -51.49 -62.34 32.38
N LEU A 6 -51.28 -61.16 31.78
CA LEU A 6 -52.16 -59.96 31.69
C LEU A 6 -51.28 -58.85 31.09
N SER A 7 -51.65 -58.02 30.11
CA SER A 7 -52.88 -57.76 29.36
C SER A 7 -52.58 -56.53 28.48
N SER A 8 -53.37 -56.34 27.41
CA SER A 8 -53.64 -55.02 26.78
C SER A 8 -52.53 -54.43 25.89
N LEU A 9 -52.76 -53.72 24.79
CA LEU A 9 -53.92 -53.33 23.97
C LEU A 9 -53.27 -52.74 22.68
N PHE A 10 -53.90 -53.00 21.53
CA PHE A 10 -54.04 -52.16 20.33
C PHE A 10 -52.93 -51.19 19.84
N SER A 11 -52.65 -51.40 18.54
CA SER A 11 -52.61 -50.41 17.45
C SER A 11 -51.55 -49.31 17.39
N MET A 12 -50.73 -49.43 16.34
CA MET A 12 -50.56 -48.45 15.26
C MET A 12 -50.54 -46.98 15.69
N ALA A 13 -49.35 -46.42 15.87
CA ALA A 13 -49.16 -44.99 15.75
C ALA A 13 -49.01 -44.65 14.27
N GLU A 14 -50.09 -44.10 13.72
CA GLU A 14 -50.20 -43.39 12.45
C GLU A 14 -48.98 -42.53 12.14
N ALA A 15 -48.59 -42.55 10.86
CA ALA A 15 -47.84 -41.47 10.25
C ALA A 15 -48.72 -40.21 10.23
N GLN A 16 -48.40 -39.23 11.08
CA GLN A 16 -48.88 -37.86 10.94
C GLN A 16 -47.73 -36.97 10.50
N GLY A 17 -47.83 -36.44 9.28
CA GLY A 17 -46.97 -35.38 8.79
C GLY A 17 -47.07 -34.16 9.71
N ASN A 18 -45.93 -33.58 10.06
CA ASN A 18 -45.88 -32.44 10.96
C ASN A 18 -45.99 -31.13 10.14
N PRO A 19 -47.05 -30.33 10.32
CA PRO A 19 -47.17 -29.02 9.71
C PRO A 19 -46.52 -27.96 10.61
N HIS A 20 -45.86 -26.98 9.98
CA HIS A 20 -45.61 -25.65 10.54
C HIS A 20 -44.90 -25.55 11.90
N TYR A 21 -43.57 -25.60 11.89
CA TYR A 21 -42.77 -24.94 12.92
C TYR A 21 -42.66 -23.45 12.55
N MET A 22 -43.72 -22.67 12.74
CA MET A 22 -43.54 -21.22 12.84
C MET A 22 -42.92 -20.93 14.20
N THR A 23 -41.63 -20.58 14.20
CA THR A 23 -40.96 -20.10 15.40
C THR A 23 -41.63 -18.78 15.81
N THR A 24 -42.38 -18.80 16.91
CA THR A 24 -42.98 -17.59 17.52
C THR A 24 -41.97 -16.83 18.38
N ASP A 25 -40.74 -17.32 18.48
CA ASP A 25 -39.66 -16.63 19.18
C ASP A 25 -39.21 -15.42 18.34
N PRO A 26 -39.42 -14.18 18.85
CA PRO A 26 -39.00 -12.96 18.16
C PRO A 26 -37.51 -12.97 17.86
N ALA A 27 -36.68 -13.54 18.73
CA ALA A 27 -35.23 -13.57 18.55
C ALA A 27 -34.83 -14.52 17.41
N ILE A 28 -35.54 -15.63 17.22
CA ILE A 28 -35.28 -16.56 16.11
C ILE A 28 -35.80 -15.94 14.80
N SER A 29 -36.94 -15.25 14.83
CA SER A 29 -37.45 -14.51 13.67
C SER A 29 -36.48 -13.43 13.20
N GLU A 30 -35.96 -12.62 14.13
CA GLU A 30 -34.98 -11.57 13.83
C GLU A 30 -33.66 -12.14 13.30
N MET A 31 -33.18 -13.23 13.89
CA MET A 31 -31.96 -13.90 13.44
C MET A 31 -32.13 -14.48 12.02
N LEU A 32 -33.24 -15.18 11.75
CA LEU A 32 -33.52 -15.72 10.41
C LEU A 32 -33.71 -14.59 9.39
N THR A 33 -34.30 -13.48 9.79
CA THR A 33 -34.44 -12.28 8.94
C THR A 33 -33.06 -11.71 8.59
N SER A 34 -32.14 -11.61 9.56
CA SER A 34 -30.77 -11.13 9.32
C SER A 34 -29.94 -12.05 8.40
N ILE A 35 -30.17 -13.36 8.44
CA ILE A 35 -29.51 -14.34 7.57
C ILE A 35 -30.06 -14.28 6.13
N SER A 36 -31.36 -14.00 6.01
CA SER A 36 -32.08 -13.95 4.73
C SER A 36 -31.92 -12.61 4.00
N MET A 37 -31.37 -11.59 4.67
CA MET A 37 -31.10 -10.31 4.01
C MET A 37 -30.08 -10.55 2.90
N PRO A 38 -30.40 -10.18 1.64
CA PRO A 38 -29.42 -10.19 0.57
C PRO A 38 -28.26 -9.31 1.04
N ARG A 39 -27.08 -9.89 1.23
CA ARG A 39 -25.87 -9.09 1.30
C ARG A 39 -25.83 -8.37 -0.03
N HIS A 40 -26.02 -7.05 0.00
CA HIS A 40 -25.74 -6.22 -1.16
C HIS A 40 -24.22 -6.29 -1.35
N MET A 41 -23.76 -7.33 -2.03
CA MET A 41 -22.54 -7.29 -2.81
C MET A 41 -22.85 -6.36 -3.97
N GLY A 42 -22.98 -5.07 -3.67
CA GLY A 42 -22.80 -4.07 -4.68
C GLY A 42 -21.44 -4.35 -5.28
N ASN A 43 -21.37 -4.50 -6.60
CA ASN A 43 -20.13 -4.23 -7.30
C ASN A 43 -19.69 -2.86 -6.80
N VAL A 44 -18.68 -2.84 -5.93
CA VAL A 44 -18.05 -1.60 -5.51
C VAL A 44 -17.34 -1.11 -6.78
N SER A 45 -18.05 -0.28 -7.54
CA SER A 45 -17.42 0.56 -8.53
C SER A 45 -16.58 1.54 -7.73
N PHE A 46 -15.26 1.32 -7.74
CA PHE A 46 -14.26 2.14 -7.05
C PHE A 46 -14.12 3.51 -7.73
N THR A 47 -15.16 4.31 -7.66
CA THR A 47 -15.16 5.71 -8.09
C THR A 47 -15.79 6.52 -6.98
N GLY A 48 -15.08 6.68 -5.86
CA GLY A 48 -15.58 7.45 -4.74
C GLY A 48 -14.47 7.79 -3.77
N ALA A 49 -13.89 8.98 -3.92
CA ALA A 49 -13.02 9.57 -2.92
C ALA A 49 -13.80 9.72 -1.61
N SER A 50 -13.50 8.89 -0.60
CA SER A 50 -14.00 9.09 0.75
C SER A 50 -13.41 10.40 1.30
N SER A 51 -14.25 11.25 1.88
CA SER A 51 -13.82 12.46 2.59
C SER A 51 -13.18 12.17 3.95
N ASP A 52 -13.33 10.95 4.46
CA ASP A 52 -12.62 10.47 5.64
C ASP A 52 -11.16 10.11 5.28
N PRO A 53 -10.17 10.81 5.84
CA PRO A 53 -8.76 10.55 5.56
C PRO A 53 -8.34 9.13 5.99
N ALA A 54 -8.86 8.59 7.09
CA ALA A 54 -8.48 7.25 7.55
C ALA A 54 -8.99 6.15 6.60
N ILE A 55 -10.21 6.28 6.09
CA ILE A 55 -10.77 5.34 5.11
C ILE A 55 -10.05 5.48 3.76
N ARG A 56 -9.71 6.70 3.36
CA ARG A 56 -8.95 6.96 2.15
C ARG A 56 -7.58 6.28 2.20
N GLU A 57 -6.84 6.46 3.28
CA GLU A 57 -5.54 5.83 3.46
C GLU A 57 -5.65 4.29 3.54
N MET A 58 -6.71 3.75 4.15
CA MET A 58 -6.98 2.31 4.19
C MET A 58 -7.21 1.72 2.78
N LEU A 59 -8.06 2.35 1.98
CA LEU A 59 -8.38 1.89 0.63
C LEU A 59 -7.15 1.99 -0.30
N ILE A 60 -6.39 3.10 -0.21
CA ILE A 60 -5.12 3.25 -0.93
C ILE A 60 -4.16 2.13 -0.53
N SER A 61 -4.05 1.81 0.76
CA SER A 61 -3.15 0.76 1.25
C SER A 61 -3.57 -0.65 0.83
N MET A 62 -4.87 -0.94 0.68
CA MET A 62 -5.38 -2.25 0.25
C MET A 62 -5.17 -2.52 -1.24
N ASP A 63 -5.32 -1.49 -2.09
CA ASP A 63 -5.14 -1.59 -3.54
C ASP A 63 -3.72 -1.26 -4.02
N MET A 64 -2.81 -0.83 -3.13
CA MET A 64 -1.43 -0.54 -3.51
C MET A 64 -0.70 -1.83 -3.92
N PRO A 65 0.02 -1.86 -5.06
CA PRO A 65 0.96 -2.93 -5.34
C PRO A 65 1.93 -3.05 -4.16
N ARG A 66 2.11 -4.27 -3.65
CA ARG A 66 2.82 -4.58 -2.41
C ARG A 66 4.29 -4.14 -2.49
N TYR A 67 4.57 -2.89 -2.17
CA TYR A 67 5.88 -2.39 -1.71
C TYR A 67 6.09 -2.86 -0.26
N ALA A 68 6.05 -4.18 -0.07
CA ALA A 68 6.02 -4.83 1.22
C ALA A 68 7.43 -5.02 1.75
N GLY A 69 7.93 -3.99 2.43
CA GLY A 69 9.06 -4.09 3.36
C GLY A 69 8.63 -3.53 4.71
N ASN A 70 9.12 -4.14 5.80
CA ASN A 70 9.06 -3.54 7.14
C ASN A 70 10.03 -2.35 7.22
N VAL A 71 9.75 -1.30 6.45
CA VAL A 71 10.54 -0.06 6.47
C VAL A 71 10.05 0.78 7.65
N PRO A 72 10.94 1.33 8.50
CA PRO A 72 10.56 2.25 9.56
C PRO A 72 9.68 3.40 9.05
N ALA A 73 8.79 3.88 9.90
CA ALA A 73 7.85 4.96 9.62
C ALA A 73 8.54 6.17 8.98
N GLU A 74 7.98 6.64 7.85
CA GLU A 74 8.22 7.92 7.14
C GLU A 74 9.56 8.62 7.38
N THR A 75 10.67 7.89 7.25
CA THR A 75 12.00 8.47 7.48
C THR A 75 12.47 9.27 6.26
N ILE A 76 11.94 8.96 5.06
CA ILE A 76 12.43 9.59 3.83
C ILE A 76 11.64 10.84 3.44
N SER A 77 10.35 10.95 3.76
CA SER A 77 9.55 12.12 3.39
C SER A 77 10.19 13.44 3.84
N GLY A 78 10.24 14.44 2.95
CA GLY A 78 10.83 15.76 3.22
C GLY A 78 11.69 16.28 2.07
N SER A 79 12.42 17.36 2.34
CA SER A 79 13.32 17.99 1.37
C SER A 79 14.70 17.35 1.41
N TRP A 80 15.21 16.98 0.24
CA TRP A 80 16.51 16.36 0.03
C TRP A 80 17.35 17.21 -0.90
N GLN A 81 18.63 17.32 -0.58
CA GLN A 81 19.66 17.82 -1.48
C GLN A 81 20.65 16.70 -1.75
N LEU A 82 20.95 16.48 -3.02
CA LEU A 82 21.86 15.46 -3.51
C LEU A 82 22.96 16.14 -4.31
N ASP A 83 24.19 16.15 -3.81
CA ASP A 83 25.34 16.75 -4.47
C ASP A 83 26.11 15.66 -5.25
N LEU A 84 26.22 15.81 -6.58
CA LEU A 84 26.88 14.86 -7.46
C LEU A 84 28.35 15.23 -7.64
N SER A 85 29.21 14.23 -7.80
CA SER A 85 30.67 14.42 -7.96
C SER A 85 31.09 15.30 -9.15
N GLU A 86 30.23 15.49 -10.14
CA GLU A 86 30.47 16.33 -11.32
C GLU A 86 30.19 17.82 -11.10
N GLY A 87 29.74 18.19 -9.89
CA GLY A 87 29.41 19.58 -9.51
C GLY A 87 27.97 19.97 -9.82
N SER A 88 27.15 19.03 -10.28
CA SER A 88 25.70 19.16 -10.37
C SER A 88 25.05 18.84 -9.02
N TYR A 89 23.84 19.33 -8.78
CA TYR A 89 23.06 18.95 -7.60
C TYR A 89 21.58 18.80 -7.93
N ILE A 90 20.89 17.96 -7.16
CA ILE A 90 19.46 17.67 -7.29
C ILE A 90 18.78 18.01 -5.97
N GLU A 91 17.73 18.82 -6.03
CA GLU A 91 16.87 19.12 -4.88
C GLU A 91 15.52 18.42 -5.10
N LEU A 92 15.06 17.65 -4.12
CA LEU A 92 13.81 16.88 -4.23
C LEU A 92 12.94 17.06 -2.98
N ALA A 93 11.65 17.29 -3.19
CA ALA A 93 10.62 17.04 -2.19
C ALA A 93 10.13 15.60 -2.37
N LEU A 94 10.43 14.72 -1.41
CA LEU A 94 10.08 13.31 -1.45
C LEU A 94 8.86 13.02 -0.55
N LEU A 95 7.99 12.15 -1.04
CA LEU A 95 6.90 11.53 -0.29
C LEU A 95 7.11 10.02 -0.28
N GLN A 96 7.03 9.42 0.90
CA GLN A 96 7.12 7.98 1.10
C GLN A 96 5.74 7.40 1.41
N SER A 97 5.40 6.29 0.75
CA SER A 97 4.26 5.45 1.13
C SER A 97 4.70 3.98 1.17
N GLY A 98 4.75 3.41 2.37
CA GLY A 98 5.40 2.10 2.58
C GLY A 98 6.87 2.15 2.16
N SER A 99 7.27 1.26 1.25
CA SER A 99 8.62 1.27 0.67
C SER A 99 8.73 2.07 -0.63
N ALA A 100 7.61 2.59 -1.16
CA ALA A 100 7.61 3.38 -2.40
C ALA A 100 7.91 4.85 -2.12
N ILE A 101 8.61 5.47 -3.06
CA ILE A 101 8.96 6.89 -3.01
C ILE A 101 8.54 7.56 -4.31
N PHE A 102 7.95 8.74 -4.17
CA PHE A 102 7.66 9.62 -5.28
C PHE A 102 8.04 11.05 -4.88
N GLY A 103 8.52 11.84 -5.83
CA GLY A 103 8.89 13.21 -5.55
C GLY A 103 9.11 14.03 -6.79
N LYS A 104 9.37 15.31 -6.56
CA LYS A 104 9.72 16.27 -7.60
C LYS A 104 10.66 17.33 -7.03
N GLY A 105 11.32 18.05 -7.91
CA GLY A 105 12.08 19.23 -7.55
C GLY A 105 12.87 19.71 -8.76
N THR A 106 14.16 19.93 -8.59
CA THR A 106 15.02 20.49 -9.63
C THR A 106 16.32 19.74 -9.73
N ILE A 107 16.87 19.71 -10.94
CA ILE A 107 18.27 19.38 -11.18
C ILE A 107 18.96 20.64 -11.69
N THR A 108 20.11 20.94 -11.09
CA THR A 108 20.92 22.09 -11.47
C THR A 108 22.31 21.63 -11.84
N ASN A 109 22.65 21.82 -13.11
CA ASN A 109 24.00 21.66 -13.63
C ASN A 109 24.65 23.05 -13.77
N GLN A 110 25.91 23.11 -14.20
CA GLN A 110 26.68 24.36 -14.27
C GLN A 110 26.02 25.50 -15.07
N THR A 111 25.14 25.16 -16.02
CA THR A 111 24.57 26.13 -16.97
C THR A 111 23.05 26.24 -16.93
N LEU A 112 22.36 25.27 -16.31
CA LEU A 112 20.92 25.13 -16.42
C LEU A 112 20.34 24.53 -15.14
N SER A 113 19.21 25.06 -14.71
CA SER A 113 18.33 24.47 -13.71
C SER A 113 17.00 24.15 -14.39
N GLN A 114 16.49 22.95 -14.17
CA GLN A 114 15.22 22.50 -14.73
C GLN A 114 14.46 21.62 -13.75
N GLU A 115 13.15 21.49 -13.94
CA GLU A 115 12.33 20.59 -13.12
C GLU A 115 12.79 19.13 -13.28
N ALA A 116 12.61 18.35 -12.22
CA ALA A 116 12.91 16.93 -12.20
C ALA A 116 11.85 16.16 -11.42
N PHE A 117 11.58 14.95 -11.88
CA PHE A 117 10.64 14.02 -11.27
C PHE A 117 11.40 12.81 -10.76
N ALA A 118 11.03 12.33 -9.57
CA ALA A 118 11.69 11.21 -8.92
C ALA A 118 10.69 10.10 -8.60
N SER A 119 11.04 8.87 -8.93
CA SER A 119 10.45 7.67 -8.36
C SER A 119 11.52 6.89 -7.60
N GLY A 120 11.12 5.96 -6.75
CA GLY A 120 12.09 5.08 -6.16
C GLY A 120 11.54 4.20 -5.07
N SER A 121 12.46 3.63 -4.30
CA SER A 121 12.13 2.78 -3.17
C SER A 121 13.16 2.86 -2.06
N VAL A 122 12.72 2.53 -0.85
CA VAL A 122 13.60 2.38 0.31
C VAL A 122 13.53 0.95 0.82
N SER A 123 14.68 0.34 1.09
CA SER A 123 14.78 -1.00 1.65
C SER A 123 15.91 -1.04 2.68
N GLY A 124 15.59 -1.32 3.93
CA GLY A 124 16.57 -1.28 5.02
C GLY A 124 17.17 0.12 5.16
N SER A 125 18.49 0.23 4.94
CA SER A 125 19.24 1.49 4.91
C SER A 125 19.61 1.95 3.51
N SER A 126 18.96 1.43 2.47
CA SER A 126 19.21 1.83 1.07
C SER A 126 18.04 2.61 0.51
N LEU A 127 18.30 3.84 0.07
CA LEU A 127 17.39 4.69 -0.69
C LEU A 127 17.79 4.63 -2.16
N ASN A 128 16.92 4.07 -3.00
CA ASN A 128 17.11 4.03 -4.45
C ASN A 128 16.15 5.01 -5.11
N LEU A 129 16.65 5.84 -6.01
CA LEU A 129 15.86 6.83 -6.74
C LEU A 129 16.17 6.76 -8.24
N GLU A 130 15.13 6.85 -9.05
CA GLU A 130 15.21 7.19 -10.46
C GLU A 130 14.75 8.63 -10.65
N VAL A 131 15.65 9.50 -11.11
CA VAL A 131 15.34 10.92 -11.35
C VAL A 131 15.39 11.22 -12.84
N VAL A 132 14.30 11.77 -13.37
CA VAL A 132 14.17 12.16 -14.77
C VAL A 132 13.95 13.67 -14.83
N PRO A 133 14.87 14.43 -15.44
CA PRO A 133 14.67 15.86 -15.70
C PRO A 133 13.54 16.11 -16.71
N GLU A 134 12.94 17.30 -16.71
CA GLU A 134 11.83 17.67 -17.60
C GLU A 134 12.15 17.49 -19.10
N SER A 135 13.40 17.70 -19.49
CA SER A 135 13.87 17.44 -20.86
C SER A 135 13.75 15.98 -21.31
N ALA A 136 13.64 15.04 -20.37
CA ALA A 136 13.58 13.59 -20.59
C ALA A 136 14.75 13.04 -21.44
N THR A 137 15.89 13.73 -21.46
CA THR A 137 17.11 13.34 -22.19
C THR A 137 18.02 12.43 -21.38
N GLU A 138 17.82 12.41 -20.07
CA GLU A 138 18.68 11.74 -19.10
C GLU A 138 17.83 11.03 -18.03
N LEU A 139 18.36 9.94 -17.48
CA LEU A 139 17.81 9.25 -16.32
C LEU A 139 18.94 9.02 -15.32
N TYR A 140 18.77 9.51 -14.09
CA TYR A 140 19.72 9.33 -12.99
C TYR A 140 19.21 8.19 -12.11
N ALA A 141 19.90 7.04 -12.12
CA ALA A 141 19.68 5.96 -11.18
C ALA A 141 20.63 6.13 -9.99
N ILE A 142 20.08 6.43 -8.83
CA ILE A 142 20.80 6.85 -7.62
C ILE A 142 20.57 5.80 -6.53
N SER A 143 21.63 5.46 -5.80
CA SER A 143 21.57 4.61 -4.60
C SER A 143 22.32 5.31 -3.47
N VAL A 144 21.64 5.56 -2.35
CA VAL A 144 22.16 6.23 -1.16
C VAL A 144 22.07 5.31 0.05
N ASP A 145 23.16 5.21 0.82
CA ASP A 145 23.17 4.60 2.15
C ASP A 145 22.75 5.63 3.19
N ILE A 146 21.61 5.38 3.83
CA ILE A 146 20.99 6.24 4.85
C ILE A 146 21.24 5.74 6.29
N SER A 147 22.22 4.85 6.49
CA SER A 147 22.54 4.29 7.81
C SER A 147 23.22 5.27 8.76
N SER A 148 24.04 6.20 8.25
CA SER A 148 24.75 7.21 9.05
C SER A 148 25.05 8.46 8.24
N LEU A 149 25.10 9.61 8.91
CA LEU A 149 25.49 10.88 8.29
C LEU A 149 27.04 10.99 8.15
N PRO A 150 27.55 11.66 7.09
CA PRO A 150 26.82 12.13 5.91
C PRO A 150 26.26 10.95 5.10
N TYR A 151 25.10 11.13 4.45
CA TYR A 151 24.54 10.06 3.62
C TYR A 151 25.33 10.02 2.32
N GLU A 152 25.90 8.87 2.00
CA GLU A 152 26.79 8.69 0.85
C GLU A 152 26.19 7.70 -0.13
N GLY A 153 26.57 7.78 -1.39
CA GLY A 153 26.05 6.87 -2.40
C GLY A 153 26.72 6.99 -3.75
N THR A 154 26.07 6.41 -4.74
CA THR A 154 26.51 6.39 -6.13
C THR A 154 25.35 6.66 -7.06
N TYR A 155 25.66 7.19 -8.24
CA TYR A 155 24.68 7.34 -9.31
C TYR A 155 25.22 6.81 -10.64
N VAL A 156 24.30 6.43 -11.51
CA VAL A 156 24.53 6.17 -12.93
C VAL A 156 23.57 7.05 -13.73
N VAL A 157 24.08 7.79 -14.71
CA VAL A 157 23.30 8.58 -15.66
C VAL A 157 23.20 7.82 -16.97
N PHE A 158 21.97 7.55 -17.40
CA PHE A 158 21.64 7.05 -18.72
C PHE A 158 21.32 8.24 -19.61
N GLN A 159 22.18 8.52 -20.59
CA GLN A 159 21.96 9.58 -21.58
C GLN A 159 21.61 8.93 -22.91
N ALA A 160 20.49 9.34 -23.51
CA ALA A 160 19.96 8.71 -24.72
C ALA A 160 20.97 8.68 -25.88
N ASP A 161 21.83 9.71 -25.98
CA ASP A 161 22.72 9.93 -27.13
C ASP A 161 24.21 9.69 -26.84
N SER A 162 24.60 9.60 -25.57
CA SER A 162 26.01 9.66 -25.13
C SER A 162 26.42 8.50 -24.21
N GLY A 163 25.50 7.60 -23.88
CA GLY A 163 25.80 6.37 -23.14
C GLY A 163 25.64 6.51 -21.62
N LEU A 164 26.51 5.82 -20.87
CA LEU A 164 26.42 5.71 -19.41
C LEU A 164 27.57 6.45 -18.75
N GLN A 165 27.24 7.24 -17.72
CA GLN A 165 28.21 7.85 -16.83
C GLN A 165 27.89 7.47 -15.38
N SER A 166 28.90 7.46 -14.51
CA SER A 166 28.72 7.12 -13.10
C SER A 166 29.55 8.02 -12.21
N GLY A 167 29.07 8.27 -10.99
CA GLY A 167 29.78 9.05 -10.00
C GLY A 167 29.33 8.75 -8.57
N THR A 168 29.82 9.55 -7.64
CA THR A 168 29.47 9.47 -6.22
C THR A 168 28.50 10.59 -5.86
N ILE A 169 27.70 10.37 -4.83
CA ILE A 169 26.74 11.35 -4.33
C ILE A 169 26.91 11.53 -2.82
N THR A 170 26.81 12.78 -2.38
CA THR A 170 26.61 13.10 -0.96
C THR A 170 25.21 13.66 -0.83
N ALA A 171 24.44 13.11 0.09
CA ALA A 171 23.04 13.44 0.29
C ALA A 171 22.81 14.03 1.67
N SER A 172 21.90 15.00 1.73
CA SER A 172 21.44 15.59 2.98
C SER A 172 19.94 15.77 2.96
N LYS A 173 19.32 15.53 4.12
CA LYS A 173 17.91 15.81 4.33
C LYS A 173 17.80 17.18 4.99
N ASN A 174 17.24 18.16 4.28
CA ASN A 174 16.94 19.46 4.87
C ASN A 174 15.78 19.26 5.85
N ALA A 175 16.06 19.43 7.15
CA ALA A 175 15.01 19.52 8.14
C ALA A 175 14.16 20.75 7.80
N SER A 176 12.86 20.54 7.51
CA SER A 176 11.91 21.64 7.42
C SER A 176 12.03 22.48 8.70
N ILE A 177 12.41 23.75 8.56
CA ILE A 177 12.42 24.75 9.64
C ILE A 177 10.98 25.12 9.97
#